data_AF-A0A0B1TKI4-F1
#
_entry.id   AF-A0A0B1TKI4-F1
#
_cell.length_a   1.000
_cell.length_b   1.000
_cell.length_c   1.000
_cell.angle_alpha   90.00
_cell.angle_beta   90.00
_cell.angle_gamma   90.00
#
_symmetry.space_group_name_H-M   'P 1'
#
loop_
_entity.id
_entity.type
_entity.pdbx_description
1 polymer ?
#
loop_
_entity_poly.entity_id
_entity_poly.type
_entity_poly.pdbx_seq_one_letter_code
_entity_poly.pdbx_strand_id
1 'polypeptide(L)'
;MHTESTSSTEYVQRLLRSASGDPFCADGYVEESSVNQVLDLINTARQTVAKGEMPNGNSGENLPPAKEMPNVTWSCDVEARVVRELKSECPDTYR
;
A
#
# COMPACT_ATOMS: atom_id res chain seq x y z
N MET A 1 -22.70 -20.29 31.51
CA MET A 1 -22.79 -19.96 30.08
C MET A 1 -22.81 -18.45 29.97
N HIS A 2 -21.66 -17.83 29.68
CA HIS A 2 -21.58 -16.39 29.43
C HIS A 2 -21.77 -16.18 27.93
N THR A 3 -22.87 -15.54 27.54
CA THR A 3 -23.08 -15.05 26.18
C THR A 3 -22.61 -13.61 26.14
N GLU A 4 -21.49 -13.36 25.45
CA GLU A 4 -20.93 -12.03 25.23
C GLU A 4 -21.90 -11.20 24.38
N SER A 5 -22.30 -10.05 24.93
CA SER A 5 -23.08 -9.04 24.23
C SER A 5 -22.09 -8.13 23.49
N THR A 6 -21.84 -8.41 22.22
CA THR A 6 -21.16 -7.46 21.34
C THR A 6 -22.13 -6.31 21.02
N SER A 7 -21.69 -5.09 21.32
CA SER A 7 -22.50 -3.88 21.23
C SER A 7 -22.96 -3.63 19.79
N SER A 8 -24.22 -3.25 19.60
CA SER A 8 -24.82 -2.92 18.29
C SER A 8 -24.04 -1.87 17.51
N THR A 9 -23.20 -1.07 18.17
CA THR A 9 -22.30 -0.10 17.55
C THR A 9 -21.16 -0.77 16.77
N GLU A 10 -20.58 -1.88 17.24
CA GLU A 10 -19.57 -2.63 16.49
C GLU A 10 -20.16 -3.27 15.24
N TYR A 11 -21.40 -3.75 15.34
CA TYR A 11 -22.11 -4.36 14.22
C TYR A 11 -22.41 -3.33 13.12
N VAL A 12 -22.88 -2.13 13.48
CA VAL A 12 -23.10 -1.04 12.53
C VAL A 12 -21.79 -0.55 11.92
N GLN A 13 -20.71 -0.46 12.70
CA GLN A 13 -19.37 -0.12 12.17
C GLN A 13 -18.85 -1.16 11.18
N ARG A 14 -19.10 -2.47 11.41
CA ARG A 14 -18.73 -3.54 10.47
C ARG A 14 -19.55 -3.49 9.18
N LEU A 15 -20.85 -3.20 9.28
CA LEU A 15 -21.71 -3.09 8.10
C LEU A 15 -21.35 -1.89 7.22
N LEU A 16 -20.97 -0.75 7.83
CA LEU A 16 -20.52 0.44 7.10
C LEU A 16 -19.17 0.24 6.40
N ARG A 17 -18.29 -0.62 6.93
CA ARG A 17 -17.04 -0.99 6.26
C ARG A 17 -17.26 -1.75 4.94
N SER A 18 -18.37 -2.46 4.78
CA SER A 18 -18.63 -3.31 3.59
C SER A 18 -18.98 -2.53 2.31
N ALA A 19 -19.10 -1.21 2.36
CA ALA A 19 -19.31 -0.36 1.17
C ALA A 19 -18.00 0.08 0.49
N SER A 20 -16.89 0.01 1.21
CA SER A 20 -15.49 0.11 0.73
C SER A 20 -14.88 -1.29 0.81
N GLY A 21 -13.95 -1.66 -0.08
CA GLY A 21 -13.33 -2.99 0.00
C GLY A 21 -12.73 -3.27 1.38
N ASP A 22 -12.64 -4.54 1.75
CA ASP A 22 -11.97 -4.90 3.00
C ASP A 22 -10.48 -4.48 2.92
N PRO A 23 -9.92 -3.89 4.00
CA PRO A 23 -8.50 -3.58 4.05
C PRO A 23 -7.65 -4.85 3.87
N PHE A 24 -6.52 -4.72 3.16
CA PHE A 24 -5.59 -5.83 2.94
C PHE A 24 -5.00 -6.35 4.26
N CYS A 25 -4.70 -5.44 5.18
CA CYS A 25 -4.21 -5.76 6.53
C CYS A 25 -5.36 -5.66 7.54
N ALA A 26 -5.38 -6.54 8.55
CA ALA A 26 -6.47 -6.62 9.53
C ALA A 26 -6.79 -5.28 10.24
N ASP A 27 -5.75 -4.49 10.57
CA ASP A 27 -5.85 -3.15 11.14
C ASP A 27 -5.37 -2.05 10.16
N GLY A 28 -5.39 -2.39 8.86
CA GLY A 28 -4.96 -1.51 7.77
C GLY A 28 -6.05 -0.56 7.30
N TYR A 29 -5.65 0.31 6.37
CA TYR A 29 -6.51 1.31 5.75
C TYR A 29 -6.57 1.16 4.23
N VAL A 30 -5.64 0.42 3.63
CA VAL A 30 -5.53 0.26 2.18
C VAL A 30 -6.23 -1.02 1.74
N GLU A 31 -7.14 -0.91 0.77
CA GLU A 31 -7.81 -2.06 0.16
C GLU A 31 -6.84 -2.96 -0.61
N GLU A 32 -7.11 -4.27 -0.67
CA GLU A 32 -6.30 -5.23 -1.43
C GLU A 32 -6.13 -4.83 -2.91
N SER A 33 -7.17 -4.31 -3.54
CA SER A 33 -7.15 -3.84 -4.92
C SER A 33 -6.10 -2.73 -5.13
N SER A 34 -5.99 -1.82 -4.15
CA SER A 34 -5.05 -0.69 -4.16
C SER A 34 -3.63 -1.16 -3.85
N VAL A 35 -3.48 -2.09 -2.90
CA VAL A 35 -2.19 -2.75 -2.61
C VAL A 35 -1.62 -3.39 -3.87
N ASN A 36 -2.44 -4.18 -4.59
CA ASN A 36 -2.03 -4.85 -5.81
C ASN A 36 -1.61 -3.86 -6.89
N GLN A 37 -2.40 -2.79 -7.11
CA GLN A 37 -2.05 -1.74 -8.08
C GLN A 37 -0.71 -1.05 -7.75
N VAL A 38 -0.47 -0.73 -6.49
CA VAL A 38 0.79 -0.09 -6.04
C VAL A 38 1.97 -1.03 -6.22
N LEU A 39 1.84 -2.30 -5.83
CA LEU A 39 2.89 -3.29 -6.01
C LEU A 39 3.20 -3.51 -7.50
N ASP A 40 2.20 -3.60 -8.36
CA ASP A 40 2.38 -3.77 -9.79
C ASP A 40 3.10 -2.57 -10.41
N LEU A 41 2.71 -1.35 -10.06
CA LEU A 41 3.37 -0.13 -10.53
C LEU A 41 4.85 -0.11 -10.14
N ILE A 42 5.14 -0.32 -8.84
CA ILE A 42 6.51 -0.25 -8.32
C ILE A 42 7.36 -1.39 -8.89
N ASN A 43 6.85 -2.62 -8.89
CA ASN A 43 7.61 -3.76 -9.37
C ASN A 43 7.84 -3.70 -10.89
N THR A 44 6.88 -3.22 -11.67
CA THR A 44 7.08 -2.99 -13.11
C THR A 44 8.23 -1.99 -13.33
N ALA A 45 8.21 -0.85 -12.65
CA ALA A 45 9.28 0.14 -12.76
C ALA A 45 10.65 -0.43 -12.32
N ARG A 46 10.69 -1.19 -11.21
CA ARG A 46 11.90 -1.88 -10.74
C ARG A 46 12.45 -2.85 -11.78
N GLN A 47 11.60 -3.61 -12.45
CA GLN A 47 12.01 -4.54 -13.51
C GLN A 47 12.49 -3.80 -14.77
N THR A 48 11.87 -2.68 -15.14
CA THR A 48 12.35 -1.82 -16.24
C THR A 48 13.74 -1.25 -15.94
N VAL A 49 14.00 -0.85 -14.68
CA VAL A 49 15.36 -0.45 -14.24
C VAL A 49 16.31 -1.64 -14.29
N ALA A 50 15.90 -2.81 -13.80
CA ALA A 50 16.75 -4.01 -13.76
C ALA A 50 17.27 -4.40 -15.16
N LYS A 51 16.43 -4.23 -16.18
CA LYS A 51 16.77 -4.49 -17.59
C LYS A 51 17.62 -3.38 -18.24
N GLY A 52 17.80 -2.24 -17.58
CA GLY A 52 18.46 -1.06 -18.17
C GLY A 52 17.61 -0.37 -19.23
N GLU A 53 16.28 -0.45 -19.11
CA GLU A 53 15.31 0.09 -20.07
C GLU A 53 14.67 1.40 -19.58
N MET A 54 14.87 1.78 -18.32
CA MET A 54 14.26 2.97 -17.72
C MET A 54 15.02 4.23 -18.16
N PRO A 55 14.38 5.23 -18.80
CA PRO A 55 15.04 6.48 -19.15
C PRO A 55 15.59 7.21 -17.92
N ASN A 56 16.80 7.77 -18.04
CA ASN A 56 17.44 8.57 -17.01
C ASN A 56 17.13 10.06 -17.21
N GLY A 57 15.86 10.43 -17.03
CA GLY A 57 15.37 11.79 -17.24
C GLY A 57 15.68 12.32 -18.64
N ASN A 58 16.21 13.53 -18.73
CA ASN A 58 16.55 14.19 -20.01
C ASN A 58 17.97 13.89 -20.51
N SER A 59 18.65 12.88 -19.96
CA SER A 59 20.04 12.57 -20.35
C SER A 59 20.17 11.98 -21.76
N GLY A 60 19.08 11.44 -22.32
CA GLY A 60 19.12 10.64 -23.56
C GLY A 60 19.60 9.21 -23.35
N GLU A 61 20.00 8.85 -22.13
CA GLU A 61 20.48 7.53 -21.74
C GLU A 61 19.45 6.83 -20.81
N ASN A 62 19.58 5.52 -20.68
CA ASN A 62 18.84 4.75 -19.66
C ASN A 62 19.62 4.65 -18.34
N LEU A 63 18.90 4.38 -17.25
CA LEU A 63 19.50 3.96 -15.99
C LEU A 63 20.27 2.64 -16.18
N PRO A 64 21.39 2.45 -15.46
CA PRO A 64 22.17 1.22 -15.59
C PRO A 64 21.36 -0.01 -15.14
N PRO A 65 21.54 -1.18 -15.80
CA PRO A 65 20.87 -2.40 -15.41
C PRO A 65 21.33 -2.85 -14.02
N ALA A 66 20.43 -3.50 -13.28
CA ALA A 66 20.73 -4.05 -11.98
C ALA A 66 21.02 -5.54 -12.07
N LYS A 67 22.09 -6.00 -11.40
CA LYS A 67 22.41 -7.43 -11.32
C LYS A 67 21.30 -8.22 -10.61
N GLU A 68 20.78 -7.67 -9.52
CA GLU A 68 19.69 -8.25 -8.72
C GLU A 68 18.74 -7.14 -8.28
N MET A 69 17.45 -7.30 -8.56
CA MET A 69 16.41 -6.33 -8.18
C MET A 69 15.10 -7.08 -7.87
N PRO A 70 14.97 -7.68 -6.67
CA PRO A 70 13.78 -8.46 -6.32
C PRO A 70 12.54 -7.58 -6.25
N ASN A 71 11.38 -8.19 -6.48
CA ASN A 71 10.10 -7.52 -6.27
C ASN A 71 9.91 -7.17 -4.79
N VAL A 72 9.32 -6.01 -4.54
CA VAL A 72 8.83 -5.66 -3.20
C VAL A 72 7.49 -6.33 -2.96
N THR A 73 7.20 -6.61 -1.69
CA THR A 73 5.92 -7.11 -1.20
C THR A 73 5.32 -6.12 -0.22
N TRP A 74 4.00 -6.18 -0.06
CA TRP A 74 3.33 -5.36 0.96
C TRP A 74 3.64 -5.90 2.35
N SER A 75 3.87 -5.02 3.31
CA SER A 75 4.12 -5.35 4.71
C SER A 75 3.15 -4.61 5.60
N CYS A 76 2.28 -5.35 6.29
CA CYS A 76 1.33 -4.77 7.25
C CYS A 76 2.02 -4.04 8.40
N ASP A 77 3.22 -4.46 8.80
CA ASP A 77 4.00 -3.78 9.84
C ASP A 77 4.48 -2.39 9.38
N VAL A 78 4.90 -2.29 8.12
CA VAL A 78 5.31 -1.02 7.51
C VAL A 78 4.11 -0.11 7.33
N GLU A 79 2.98 -0.63 6.82
CA GLU A 79 1.72 0.13 6.72
C GLU A 79 1.31 0.69 8.09
N ALA A 80 1.24 -0.16 9.11
CA ALA A 80 0.85 0.24 10.46
C ALA A 80 1.81 1.29 11.04
N ARG A 81 3.12 1.19 10.75
CA ARG A 81 4.10 2.18 11.17
C ARG A 81 3.87 3.53 10.47
N VAL A 82 3.67 3.52 9.16
CA VAL A 82 3.43 4.73 8.36
C VAL A 82 2.15 5.43 8.83
N VAL A 83 1.07 4.69 9.05
CA VAL A 83 -0.18 5.25 9.59
C VAL A 83 0.04 5.91 10.96
N ARG A 84 0.79 5.28 11.86
CA ARG A 84 1.11 5.86 13.18
C ARG A 84 1.96 7.14 13.07
N GLU A 85 2.89 7.19 12.12
CA GLU A 85 3.83 8.30 11.94
C GLU A 85 3.21 9.48 11.18
N LEU A 86 2.36 9.23 10.18
CA LEU A 86 1.71 10.24 9.35
C LEU A 86 0.47 10.89 9.98
N LYS A 87 0.17 10.62 11.27
CA LYS A 87 -0.90 11.21 12.11
C LYS A 87 -1.82 12.20 11.40
N SER A 88 -3.02 11.78 10.97
CA SER A 88 -4.24 12.54 10.58
C SER A 88 -4.17 13.83 9.74
N GLU A 89 -3.01 14.41 9.53
CA GLU A 89 -2.78 15.63 8.76
C GLU A 89 -2.18 15.16 7.45
N CYS A 90 -3.03 15.03 6.43
CA CYS A 90 -2.55 15.03 5.05
C CYS A 90 -1.98 16.44 4.83
N PRO A 91 -0.66 16.66 4.88
CA PRO A 91 -0.14 18.00 4.70
C PRO A 91 -0.36 18.35 3.24
N ASP A 92 -0.97 19.50 2.95
CA ASP A 92 -1.27 19.98 1.59
C ASP A 92 -0.02 20.14 0.69
N THR A 93 1.18 19.90 1.23
CA THR A 93 2.47 20.09 0.57
C THR A 93 2.81 19.03 -0.48
N TYR A 94 1.95 18.04 -0.73
CA TYR A 94 2.17 16.99 -1.75
C TYR A 94 1.16 17.05 -2.92
N ARG A 95 0.43 18.16 -3.07
CA ARG A 95 -0.48 18.39 -4.20
C ARG A 95 0.20 19.07 -5.38
#